data_AF-A0A957YMQ3-F1
#
_entry.id   AF-A0A957YMQ3-F1
#
_cell.length_a   1.000
_cell.length_b   1.000
_cell.length_c   1.000
_cell.angle_alpha   90.00
_cell.angle_beta   90.00
_cell.angle_gamma   90.00
#
_symmetry.space_group_name_H-M   'P 1'
#
loop_
_entity.id
_entity.type
_entity.pdbx_description
1 polymer ?
#
loop_
_entity_poly.entity_id
_entity_poly.type
_entity_poly.pdbx_seq_one_letter_code
_entity_poly.pdbx_strand_id
1 'polypeptide(L)'
;MHHRFRQLLTIILTLAISLASTFASVTPAAAQGNIVTYGLAQDPANPLQITAVAYPNFTSTGSTISTALFTILMPAGTATTPSIPSLLTPPGSGSFTNITGNWQAQKVTEAEYTFVGADPADLEGYDVYQVALQAAVSSLATTAGEPIELFRFTLPADCSLLPVAVLVNDSSIQQSVLAELGANFNNQMSIKVGTAPAIDMYDSNDPSTGSVACPIIDTDGDGVGDATDLDDDNDGLTDAQEGDGAVDSDGDGTPDSQDLDSDDDGENDVIEAGGSDPDNDGVIGTGPITDTDGDGLADAVDTDDGGSPLTPTDTDGDGAPDFQESIIEDADSDGVPDELDADDADP
;
A
#
# COMPACT_ATOMS: atom_id res chain seq x y z
N MET A 1 4.27 36.23 -17.19
CA MET A 1 3.91 34.85 -16.77
C MET A 1 4.95 33.81 -17.17
N HIS A 2 5.64 33.92 -18.32
CA HIS A 2 6.68 32.94 -18.72
C HIS A 2 7.94 32.84 -17.85
N HIS A 3 8.28 33.87 -17.05
CA HIS A 3 9.53 33.84 -16.26
C HIS A 3 9.43 33.08 -14.93
N ARG A 4 8.21 32.95 -14.36
CA ARG A 4 7.96 32.16 -13.14
C ARG A 4 7.83 30.65 -13.42
N PHE A 5 7.47 30.30 -14.66
CA PHE A 5 7.43 28.91 -15.15
C PHE A 5 8.81 28.24 -15.16
N ARG A 6 9.87 28.98 -15.57
CA ARG A 6 11.24 28.42 -15.59
C ARG A 6 11.88 28.26 -14.21
N GLN A 7 11.56 29.11 -13.24
CA GLN A 7 12.18 29.05 -11.91
C GLN A 7 11.60 27.93 -11.04
N LEU A 8 10.31 27.56 -11.22
CA LEU A 8 9.72 26.43 -10.51
C LEU A 8 10.20 25.08 -11.08
N LEU A 9 10.31 24.99 -12.41
CA LEU A 9 10.83 23.80 -13.13
C LEU A 9 12.31 23.50 -12.84
N THR A 10 13.10 24.49 -12.38
CA THR A 10 14.53 24.31 -12.10
C THR A 10 14.80 23.69 -10.73
N ILE A 11 13.83 23.69 -9.79
CA ILE A 11 14.05 23.23 -8.40
C ILE A 11 13.63 21.77 -8.19
N ILE A 12 12.55 21.33 -8.84
CA ILE A 12 12.11 19.91 -8.86
C ILE A 12 13.19 19.02 -9.48
N LEU A 13 13.99 19.60 -10.39
CA LEU A 13 14.92 18.91 -11.26
C LEU A 13 16.33 18.69 -10.65
N THR A 14 16.70 19.42 -9.59
CA THR A 14 18.11 19.43 -9.12
C THR A 14 18.57 18.17 -8.39
N LEU A 15 17.67 17.36 -7.81
CA LEU A 15 18.04 16.14 -7.08
C LEU A 15 17.90 14.89 -7.97
N ALA A 16 16.79 14.76 -8.71
CA ALA A 16 16.58 13.71 -9.72
C ALA A 16 17.69 13.73 -10.80
N ILE A 17 18.07 14.93 -11.28
CA ILE A 17 19.17 15.06 -12.25
C ILE A 17 20.53 14.82 -11.61
N SER A 18 20.80 15.18 -10.36
CA SER A 18 22.17 15.04 -9.83
C SER A 18 22.64 13.59 -9.73
N LEU A 19 21.73 12.62 -9.54
CA LEU A 19 22.06 11.19 -9.65
C LEU A 19 21.86 10.69 -11.10
N ALA A 20 20.75 11.03 -11.77
CA ALA A 20 20.49 10.62 -13.17
C ALA A 20 21.57 11.07 -14.16
N SER A 21 22.21 12.23 -13.94
CA SER A 21 23.29 12.76 -14.81
C SER A 21 24.66 12.14 -14.59
N THR A 22 24.82 11.26 -13.58
CA THR A 22 25.98 10.36 -13.51
C THR A 22 25.78 9.10 -14.36
N PHE A 23 24.55 8.83 -14.80
CA PHE A 23 24.23 7.73 -15.69
C PHE A 23 24.18 8.25 -17.13
N ALA A 24 25.18 7.88 -17.94
CA ALA A 24 25.04 8.02 -19.38
C ALA A 24 23.94 7.05 -19.86
N SER A 25 23.17 7.43 -20.87
CA SER A 25 22.32 6.46 -21.59
C SER A 25 23.22 5.43 -22.28
N VAL A 26 23.52 4.34 -21.58
CA VAL A 26 24.39 3.28 -22.11
C VAL A 26 23.49 2.25 -22.78
N THR A 27 23.63 2.11 -24.10
CA THR A 27 23.24 0.90 -24.83
C THR A 27 23.80 -0.33 -24.11
N PRO A 28 23.06 -1.45 -23.97
CA PRO A 28 23.49 -2.59 -23.16
C PRO A 28 24.77 -3.20 -23.73
N ALA A 29 25.89 -2.75 -23.20
CA ALA A 29 27.21 -3.30 -23.45
C ALA A 29 27.78 -3.68 -22.10
N ALA A 30 27.12 -4.63 -21.44
CA ALA A 30 27.69 -5.38 -20.33
C ALA A 30 28.99 -6.01 -20.83
N ALA A 31 30.13 -5.36 -20.55
CA ALA A 31 31.43 -5.78 -21.08
C ALA A 31 31.91 -7.15 -20.55
N GLN A 32 31.07 -7.88 -19.79
CA GLN A 32 31.31 -9.25 -19.31
C GLN A 32 30.07 -10.17 -19.38
N GLY A 33 28.94 -9.75 -19.95
CA GLY A 33 27.70 -10.54 -19.93
C GLY A 33 26.99 -10.62 -18.56
N ASN A 34 27.53 -9.93 -17.55
CA ASN A 34 26.86 -9.77 -16.26
C ASN A 34 25.71 -8.77 -16.40
N ILE A 35 24.52 -9.18 -15.98
CA ILE A 35 23.31 -8.38 -16.00
C ILE A 35 22.58 -8.47 -14.66
N VAL A 36 21.70 -7.50 -14.45
CA VAL A 36 20.76 -7.46 -13.36
C VAL A 36 19.38 -7.22 -13.95
N THR A 37 18.43 -8.03 -13.49
CA THR A 37 17.01 -7.91 -13.82
C THR A 37 16.26 -7.43 -12.56
N TYR A 38 15.22 -6.62 -12.72
CA TYR A 38 14.49 -6.00 -11.58
C TYR A 38 13.10 -6.60 -11.42
N GLY A 39 12.65 -6.75 -10.18
CA GLY A 39 11.32 -7.25 -9.88
C GLY A 39 10.82 -6.82 -8.51
N LEU A 40 9.70 -7.42 -8.11
CA LEU A 40 8.99 -7.21 -6.86
C LEU A 40 8.71 -8.58 -6.22
N ALA A 41 8.91 -8.67 -4.91
CA ALA A 41 8.59 -9.85 -4.13
C ALA A 41 7.55 -9.47 -3.07
N GLN A 42 6.42 -10.15 -3.09
CA GLN A 42 5.38 -10.05 -2.08
C GLN A 42 5.77 -10.91 -0.87
N ASP A 43 5.61 -10.40 0.35
CA ASP A 43 5.83 -11.18 1.56
C ASP A 43 4.69 -12.21 1.73
N PRO A 44 4.97 -13.53 1.79
CA PRO A 44 3.92 -14.53 1.97
C PRO A 44 3.16 -14.41 3.29
N ALA A 45 3.75 -13.79 4.32
CA ALA A 45 3.11 -13.61 5.62
C ALA A 45 2.38 -12.27 5.75
N ASN A 46 2.66 -11.31 4.86
CA ASN A 46 1.96 -10.03 4.79
C ASN A 46 1.86 -9.62 3.31
N PRO A 47 0.78 -9.99 2.61
CA PRO A 47 0.63 -9.74 1.18
C PRO A 47 0.73 -8.26 0.79
N LEU A 48 0.38 -7.31 1.65
CA LEU A 48 0.54 -5.87 1.38
C LEU A 48 2.00 -5.43 1.39
N GLN A 49 2.88 -6.21 2.01
CA GLN A 49 4.29 -5.89 2.11
C GLN A 49 5.05 -6.34 0.87
N ILE A 50 5.52 -5.37 0.09
CA ILE A 50 6.23 -5.58 -1.16
C ILE A 50 7.70 -5.18 -1.00
N THR A 51 8.59 -6.02 -1.50
CA THR A 51 10.04 -5.80 -1.52
C THR A 51 10.50 -5.61 -2.97
N ALA A 52 11.17 -4.49 -3.25
CA ALA A 52 11.87 -4.29 -4.51
C ALA A 52 13.15 -5.14 -4.53
N VAL A 53 13.35 -5.91 -5.59
CA VAL A 53 14.44 -6.88 -5.70
C VAL A 53 15.23 -6.73 -7.00
N ALA A 54 16.48 -7.18 -6.96
CA ALA A 54 17.35 -7.28 -8.12
C ALA A 54 17.92 -8.70 -8.23
N TYR A 55 17.82 -9.30 -9.42
CA TYR A 55 18.31 -10.63 -9.74
C TYR A 55 19.60 -10.53 -10.56
N PRO A 56 20.78 -10.69 -9.94
CA PRO A 56 22.03 -10.78 -10.68
C PRO A 56 22.14 -12.13 -11.38
N ASN A 57 22.72 -12.17 -12.59
CA ASN A 57 23.07 -13.44 -13.24
C ASN A 57 24.45 -13.99 -12.84
N PHE A 58 25.06 -13.44 -11.78
CA PHE A 58 26.43 -13.76 -11.37
C PHE A 58 26.57 -13.92 -9.85
N THR A 59 27.53 -14.75 -9.46
CA THR A 59 27.87 -15.05 -8.05
C THR A 59 29.17 -14.37 -7.64
N SER A 60 29.19 -13.71 -6.48
CA SER A 60 30.35 -13.00 -5.94
C SER A 60 30.26 -12.93 -4.41
N THR A 61 31.39 -13.06 -3.72
CA THR A 61 31.47 -12.90 -2.25
C THR A 61 31.85 -11.48 -1.81
N GLY A 62 31.99 -10.55 -2.75
CA GLY A 62 32.57 -9.23 -2.50
C GLY A 62 32.20 -8.22 -3.57
N SER A 63 30.90 -7.94 -3.67
CA SER A 63 30.35 -6.93 -4.57
C SER A 63 30.12 -5.60 -3.84
N THR A 64 30.01 -4.52 -4.59
CA THR A 64 29.64 -3.20 -4.10
C THR A 64 28.62 -2.58 -5.05
N ILE A 65 27.43 -2.27 -4.56
CA ILE A 65 26.47 -1.45 -5.27
C ILE A 65 26.94 0.00 -5.08
N SER A 66 27.42 0.62 -6.15
CA SER A 66 27.97 1.98 -6.10
C SER A 66 26.86 3.02 -6.20
N THR A 67 25.91 2.77 -7.11
CA THR A 67 24.70 3.56 -7.32
C THR A 67 23.58 2.62 -7.72
N ALA A 68 22.34 2.99 -7.41
CA ALA A 68 21.15 2.29 -7.86
C ALA A 68 19.99 3.28 -7.98
N LEU A 69 19.20 3.10 -9.03
CA LEU A 69 17.97 3.81 -9.32
C LEU A 69 16.89 2.79 -9.66
N PHE A 70 15.72 2.93 -9.04
CA PHE A 70 14.57 2.07 -9.24
C PHE A 70 13.34 2.94 -9.46
N THR A 71 12.51 2.59 -10.43
CA THR A 71 11.27 3.26 -10.76
C THR A 71 10.13 2.26 -10.71
N ILE A 72 9.10 2.63 -9.97
CA ILE A 72 7.93 1.80 -9.71
C ILE A 72 6.67 2.63 -9.90
N LEU A 73 5.64 2.04 -10.50
CA LEU A 73 4.28 2.56 -10.47
C LEU A 73 3.57 1.93 -9.27
N MET A 74 2.91 2.78 -8.51
CA MET A 74 1.99 2.36 -7.45
C MET A 74 0.65 3.05 -7.70
N PRO A 75 -0.48 2.43 -7.33
CA PRO A 75 -1.79 3.06 -7.46
C PRO A 75 -1.77 4.49 -6.91
N ALA A 76 -2.38 5.42 -7.64
CA ALA A 76 -2.38 6.83 -7.26
C ALA A 76 -2.95 6.99 -5.83
N GLY A 77 -2.35 7.88 -5.04
CA GLY A 77 -2.78 8.07 -3.66
C GLY A 77 -2.20 7.08 -2.66
N THR A 78 -1.46 6.05 -3.12
CA THR A 78 -0.71 5.13 -2.23
C THR A 78 0.04 5.89 -1.14
N ALA A 79 -0.44 5.76 0.10
CA ALA A 79 0.20 6.33 1.26
C ALA A 79 1.58 5.69 1.45
N THR A 80 2.59 6.51 1.73
CA THR A 80 3.92 6.02 2.07
C THR A 80 4.24 6.36 3.51
N THR A 81 5.07 5.56 4.17
CA THR A 81 5.53 5.84 5.53
C THR A 81 7.06 5.93 5.56
N PRO A 82 7.65 7.12 5.83
CA PRO A 82 6.98 8.41 6.02
C PRO A 82 6.32 8.92 4.72
N SER A 83 5.28 9.74 4.87
CA SER A 83 4.55 10.32 3.74
C SER A 83 5.49 11.12 2.85
N ILE A 84 5.53 10.81 1.56
CA ILE A 84 6.22 11.62 0.55
C ILE A 84 5.25 12.74 0.14
N PRO A 85 5.50 14.00 0.53
CA PRO A 85 4.61 15.12 0.21
C PRO A 85 4.44 15.30 -1.30
N SER A 86 3.21 15.59 -1.77
CA SER A 86 2.94 16.08 -3.13
C SER A 86 3.40 17.54 -3.27
N LEU A 87 4.01 17.94 -4.39
CA LEU A 87 4.82 19.16 -4.43
C LEU A 87 4.29 20.21 -5.39
N LEU A 88 3.66 21.23 -4.81
CA LEU A 88 3.62 22.56 -5.42
C LEU A 88 4.78 23.47 -4.93
N THR A 89 5.67 22.97 -4.05
CA THR A 89 6.93 23.59 -3.55
C THR A 89 7.91 22.49 -3.08
N PRO A 90 9.25 22.71 -3.04
CA PRO A 90 10.31 21.78 -3.47
C PRO A 90 10.32 20.37 -2.83
N PRO A 91 10.88 19.34 -3.52
CA PRO A 91 10.57 17.95 -3.26
C PRO A 91 10.75 17.46 -1.83
N GLY A 92 9.63 17.02 -1.26
CA GLY A 92 9.61 16.23 -0.06
C GLY A 92 10.23 14.87 -0.37
N SER A 93 11.08 14.42 0.54
CA SER A 93 11.82 13.17 0.41
C SER A 93 11.39 12.27 1.54
N GLY A 94 11.08 11.02 1.21
CA GLY A 94 10.82 9.94 2.17
C GLY A 94 11.86 8.83 2.02
N SER A 95 11.84 7.86 2.94
CA SER A 95 12.68 6.66 2.88
C SER A 95 11.81 5.43 3.01
N PHE A 96 11.95 4.47 2.11
CA PHE A 96 11.39 3.13 2.29
C PHE A 96 12.14 2.38 3.38
N THR A 97 11.56 1.27 3.88
CA THR A 97 12.24 0.42 4.86
C THR A 97 13.49 -0.16 4.22
N ASN A 98 14.63 0.28 4.75
CA ASN A 98 15.95 -0.03 4.24
C ASN A 98 16.30 -1.49 4.53
N ILE A 99 16.43 -2.31 3.48
CA ILE A 99 16.99 -3.67 3.61
C ILE A 99 18.48 -3.63 3.27
N THR A 100 18.82 -3.18 2.06
CA THR A 100 20.21 -3.06 1.59
C THR A 100 20.55 -1.63 1.23
N GLY A 101 21.12 -0.89 2.18
CA GLY A 101 21.57 0.50 1.98
C GLY A 101 20.59 1.53 2.51
N ASN A 102 20.80 2.79 2.15
CA ASN A 102 19.89 3.89 2.50
C ASN A 102 19.24 4.44 1.23
N TRP A 103 17.92 4.40 1.14
CA TRP A 103 17.17 4.76 -0.05
C TRP A 103 16.34 6.02 0.19
N GLN A 104 16.29 6.89 -0.82
CA GLN A 104 15.35 8.02 -0.84
C GLN A 104 14.44 7.90 -2.05
N ALA A 105 13.17 8.22 -1.82
CA ALA A 105 12.15 8.21 -2.85
C ALA A 105 11.66 9.63 -3.18
N GLN A 106 11.36 9.83 -4.45
CA GLN A 106 10.63 10.97 -4.99
C GLN A 106 9.42 10.46 -5.76
N LYS A 107 8.33 11.24 -5.75
CA LYS A 107 7.06 10.91 -6.39
C LYS A 107 6.75 11.89 -7.51
N VAL A 108 6.14 11.41 -8.59
CA VAL A 108 5.47 12.19 -9.63
C VAL A 108 4.00 11.83 -9.59
N THR A 109 3.16 12.78 -9.20
CA THR A 109 1.69 12.61 -9.20
C THR A 109 1.06 13.07 -10.50
N GLU A 110 -0.18 12.64 -10.75
CA GLU A 110 -1.00 13.19 -11.84
C GLU A 110 -1.11 14.72 -11.80
N ALA A 111 -1.18 15.31 -10.61
CA ALA A 111 -1.24 16.76 -10.44
C ALA A 111 0.07 17.45 -10.89
N GLU A 112 1.22 16.87 -10.56
CA GLU A 112 2.53 17.37 -10.97
C GLU A 112 2.75 17.18 -12.48
N TYR A 113 2.28 16.05 -13.00
CA TYR A 113 2.31 15.71 -14.41
C TYR A 113 1.45 16.67 -15.25
N THR A 114 0.23 16.95 -14.79
CA THR A 114 -0.66 17.96 -15.38
C THR A 114 -0.07 19.37 -15.29
N PHE A 115 0.59 19.69 -14.17
CA PHE A 115 1.16 21.03 -13.95
C PHE A 115 2.23 21.40 -15.00
N VAL A 116 2.97 20.42 -15.53
CA VAL A 116 3.94 20.64 -16.61
C VAL A 116 3.35 20.62 -18.01
N GLY A 117 2.04 20.38 -18.13
CA GLY A 117 1.29 20.38 -19.38
C GLY A 117 1.16 19.01 -20.04
N ALA A 118 1.48 17.93 -19.33
CA ALA A 118 1.27 16.56 -19.77
C ALA A 118 -0.18 16.10 -19.52
N ASP A 119 -0.61 15.02 -20.18
CA ASP A 119 -1.95 14.45 -20.00
C ASP A 119 -1.98 13.51 -18.80
N PRO A 120 -2.71 13.80 -17.71
CA PRO A 120 -2.79 12.88 -16.56
C PRO A 120 -3.30 11.48 -16.93
N ALA A 121 -4.07 11.34 -18.02
CA ALA A 121 -4.53 10.04 -18.49
C ALA A 121 -3.37 9.11 -18.92
N ASP A 122 -2.20 9.66 -19.24
CA ASP A 122 -1.02 8.84 -19.54
C ASP A 122 -0.58 8.01 -18.32
N LEU A 123 -0.86 8.47 -17.08
CA LEU A 123 -0.50 7.74 -15.87
C LEU A 123 -1.52 6.66 -15.49
N GLU A 124 -2.70 6.61 -16.13
CA GLU A 124 -3.71 5.55 -15.94
C GLU A 124 -4.07 5.26 -14.46
N GLY A 125 -4.12 6.27 -13.58
CA GLY A 125 -4.42 6.06 -12.16
C GLY A 125 -3.22 5.61 -11.32
N TYR A 126 -1.99 5.80 -11.81
CA TYR A 126 -0.76 5.53 -11.07
C TYR A 126 -0.03 6.80 -10.63
N ASP A 127 0.65 6.72 -9.48
CA ASP A 127 1.76 7.61 -9.12
C ASP A 127 3.09 6.94 -9.50
N VAL A 128 4.05 7.71 -10.05
CA VAL A 128 5.38 7.20 -10.42
C VAL A 128 6.37 7.54 -9.32
N TYR A 129 7.05 6.54 -8.78
CA TYR A 129 8.06 6.71 -7.74
C TYR A 129 9.44 6.38 -8.26
N GLN A 130 10.40 7.27 -7.99
CA GLN A 130 11.82 7.03 -8.21
C GLN A 130 12.55 6.90 -6.89
N VAL A 131 13.24 5.80 -6.73
CA VAL A 131 13.94 5.41 -5.52
C VAL A 131 15.43 5.29 -5.82
N ALA A 132 16.23 6.06 -5.10
CA ALA A 132 17.65 6.17 -5.34
C ALA A 132 18.47 5.80 -4.10
N LEU A 133 19.50 4.98 -4.31
CA LEU A 133 20.46 4.63 -3.27
C LEU A 133 21.34 5.86 -2.93
N GLN A 134 21.38 6.21 -1.66
CA GLN A 134 22.07 7.41 -1.16
C GLN A 134 23.55 7.18 -0.85
N ALA A 135 23.94 5.92 -0.61
CA ALA A 135 25.32 5.57 -0.28
C ALA A 135 25.66 4.17 -0.79
N ALA A 136 26.89 4.00 -1.25
CA ALA A 136 27.36 2.72 -1.77
C ALA A 136 27.28 1.62 -0.70
N VAL A 137 26.79 0.44 -1.09
CA VAL A 137 26.71 -0.73 -0.23
C VAL A 137 27.82 -1.68 -0.62
N SER A 138 28.74 -1.97 0.31
CA SER A 138 29.92 -2.80 0.06
C SER A 138 29.83 -4.15 0.78
N SER A 139 30.68 -5.08 0.38
CA SER A 139 30.73 -6.44 0.94
C SER A 139 29.44 -7.24 0.73
N LEU A 140 28.69 -6.92 -0.34
CA LEU A 140 27.49 -7.64 -0.72
C LEU A 140 27.88 -8.99 -1.34
N ALA A 141 27.30 -10.08 -0.82
CA ALA A 141 27.35 -11.37 -1.49
C ALA A 141 26.21 -11.45 -2.50
N THR A 142 26.51 -11.94 -3.70
CA THR A 142 25.51 -12.21 -4.74
C THR A 142 25.57 -13.68 -5.11
N THR A 143 24.40 -14.25 -5.40
CA THR A 143 24.27 -15.59 -5.98
C THR A 143 23.43 -15.45 -7.24
N ALA A 144 23.89 -16.05 -8.34
CA ALA A 144 23.18 -15.97 -9.62
C ALA A 144 21.73 -16.48 -9.48
N GLY A 145 20.77 -15.64 -9.84
CA GLY A 145 19.33 -15.93 -9.79
C GLY A 145 18.66 -15.74 -8.43
N GLU A 146 19.42 -15.53 -7.35
CA GLU A 146 18.84 -15.22 -6.03
C GLU A 146 18.61 -13.71 -5.90
N PRO A 147 17.45 -13.28 -5.36
CA PRO A 147 17.14 -11.86 -5.22
C PRO A 147 18.09 -11.18 -4.23
N ILE A 148 18.55 -9.99 -4.60
CA ILE A 148 19.07 -9.00 -3.67
C ILE A 148 17.88 -8.12 -3.29
N GLU A 149 17.48 -8.17 -2.02
CA GLU A 149 16.47 -7.26 -1.47
C GLU A 149 17.03 -5.84 -1.35
N LEU A 150 16.34 -4.87 -1.94
CA LEU A 150 16.81 -3.48 -2.00
C LEU A 150 16.16 -2.65 -0.89
N PHE A 151 14.85 -2.47 -1.00
CA PHE A 151 14.00 -1.71 -0.09
C PHE A 151 12.59 -2.30 -0.08
N ARG A 152 11.83 -1.97 0.96
CA ARG A 152 10.48 -2.50 1.20
C ARG A 152 9.48 -1.39 1.46
N PHE A 153 8.26 -1.60 0.99
CA PHE A 153 7.12 -0.72 1.18
C PHE A 153 5.88 -1.56 1.49
N THR A 154 4.88 -0.93 2.07
CA THR A 154 3.59 -1.55 2.36
C THR A 154 2.56 -0.86 1.48
N LEU A 155 1.74 -1.64 0.78
CA LEU A 155 0.59 -1.13 0.06
C LEU A 155 -0.50 -0.71 1.04
N PRO A 156 -1.33 0.28 0.68
CA PRO A 156 -2.59 0.51 1.36
C PRO A 156 -3.43 -0.77 1.32
N ALA A 157 -4.23 -1.01 2.36
CA ALA A 157 -5.22 -2.08 2.36
C ALA A 157 -6.14 -1.98 1.14
N ASP A 158 -6.44 -0.75 0.74
CA ASP A 158 -7.30 -0.35 -0.36
C ASP A 158 -6.58 -0.04 -1.67
N CYS A 159 -5.54 -0.81 -2.05
CA CYS A 159 -4.72 -0.49 -3.23
C CYS A 159 -5.43 -0.56 -4.62
N SER A 160 -6.77 -0.52 -4.67
CA SER A 160 -7.63 -0.17 -5.82
C SER A 160 -7.58 -1.14 -7.01
N LEU A 161 -7.24 -2.42 -6.77
CA LEU A 161 -7.07 -3.48 -7.78
C LEU A 161 -6.01 -3.19 -8.88
N LEU A 162 -5.39 -2.01 -8.87
CA LEU A 162 -4.32 -1.65 -9.79
C LEU A 162 -3.02 -2.34 -9.36
N PRO A 163 -2.36 -3.11 -10.24
CA PRO A 163 -1.14 -3.80 -9.86
C PRO A 163 0.02 -2.83 -9.67
N VAL A 164 0.89 -3.13 -8.71
CA VAL A 164 2.20 -2.48 -8.60
C VAL A 164 3.08 -2.98 -9.74
N ALA A 165 3.82 -2.08 -10.39
CA ALA A 165 4.64 -2.47 -11.53
C ALA A 165 6.01 -1.80 -11.53
N VAL A 166 7.03 -2.57 -11.89
CA VAL A 166 8.34 -2.03 -12.22
C VAL A 166 8.25 -1.41 -13.61
N LEU A 167 8.62 -0.14 -13.75
CA LEU A 167 8.51 0.57 -15.02
C LEU A 167 9.57 0.07 -16.01
N VAL A 168 9.20 -0.24 -17.25
CA VAL A 168 10.14 -0.64 -18.31
C VAL A 168 10.64 0.55 -19.13
N ASN A 169 11.88 0.46 -19.61
CA ASN A 169 12.60 1.51 -20.35
C ASN A 169 11.87 2.05 -21.61
N ASP A 170 10.90 1.30 -22.13
CA ASP A 170 10.17 1.64 -23.37
C ASP A 170 8.67 1.94 -23.14
N SER A 171 8.21 2.10 -21.89
CA SER A 171 6.81 2.44 -21.63
C SER A 171 6.46 3.84 -22.17
N SER A 172 5.21 4.01 -22.62
CA SER A 172 4.67 5.32 -23.01
C SER A 172 4.79 6.33 -21.85
N ILE A 173 4.51 5.89 -20.62
CA ILE A 173 4.65 6.67 -19.39
C ILE A 173 6.07 7.23 -19.25
N GLN A 174 7.11 6.41 -19.38
CA GLN A 174 8.48 6.91 -19.29
C GLN A 174 8.84 7.88 -20.40
N GLN A 175 8.42 7.62 -21.63
CA GLN A 175 8.71 8.51 -22.76
C GLN A 175 8.08 9.88 -22.53
N SER A 176 6.84 9.91 -22.04
CA SER A 176 6.13 11.15 -21.77
C SER A 176 6.69 11.86 -20.53
N VAL A 177 7.03 11.15 -19.44
CA VAL A 177 7.75 11.70 -18.29
C VAL A 177 9.11 12.28 -18.67
N LEU A 178 9.89 11.57 -19.50
CA LEU A 178 11.18 12.05 -20.00
C LEU A 178 11.00 13.29 -20.90
N ALA A 179 9.99 13.31 -21.77
CA ALA A 179 9.74 14.41 -22.68
C ALA A 179 9.33 15.69 -21.94
N GLU A 180 8.45 15.57 -20.95
CA GLU A 180 7.81 16.70 -20.28
C GLU A 180 8.59 17.18 -19.05
N LEU A 181 9.15 16.26 -18.25
CA LEU A 181 9.92 16.58 -17.05
C LEU A 181 11.43 16.59 -17.29
N GLY A 182 11.93 15.99 -18.37
CA GLY A 182 13.37 15.83 -18.60
C GLY A 182 14.05 14.89 -17.59
N ALA A 183 13.25 14.18 -16.80
CA ALA A 183 13.70 13.27 -15.77
C ALA A 183 13.76 11.84 -16.35
N ASN A 184 14.93 11.22 -16.23
CA ASN A 184 15.14 9.85 -16.68
C ASN A 184 14.82 8.91 -15.50
N PHE A 185 13.85 8.03 -15.72
CA PHE A 185 13.33 7.08 -14.73
C PHE A 185 13.67 5.63 -15.10
N ASN A 186 14.85 5.39 -15.66
CA ASN A 186 15.31 4.03 -15.93
C ASN A 186 15.79 3.33 -14.67
N ASN A 187 15.42 2.06 -14.53
CA ASN A 187 16.03 1.18 -13.53
C ASN A 187 17.49 0.98 -13.91
N GLN A 188 18.41 1.19 -12.97
CA GLN A 188 19.83 1.01 -13.25
C GLN A 188 20.61 0.80 -11.97
N MET A 189 21.61 -0.08 -12.02
CA MET A 189 22.48 -0.35 -10.88
C MET A 189 23.93 -0.45 -11.33
N SER A 190 24.82 0.28 -10.67
CA SER A 190 26.25 0.19 -10.94
C SER A 190 26.89 -0.72 -9.91
N ILE A 191 27.33 -1.91 -10.34
CA ILE A 191 27.94 -2.90 -9.45
C ILE A 191 29.42 -3.03 -9.74
N LYS A 192 30.21 -3.00 -8.67
CA LYS A 192 31.62 -3.37 -8.65
C LYS A 192 31.77 -4.77 -8.06
N VAL A 193 32.55 -5.62 -8.72
CA VAL A 193 32.91 -6.97 -8.23
C VAL A 193 34.40 -7.02 -7.92
N GLY A 194 34.76 -7.26 -6.66
CA GLY A 194 36.16 -7.28 -6.22
C GLY A 194 36.87 -5.95 -6.49
N THR A 195 37.93 -5.96 -7.30
CA THR A 195 38.71 -4.75 -7.66
C THR A 195 38.34 -4.17 -9.02
N ALA A 196 37.38 -4.76 -9.73
CA ALA A 196 36.92 -4.24 -11.02
C ALA A 196 36.33 -2.83 -10.88
N PRO A 197 36.34 -2.00 -11.94
CA PRO A 197 35.54 -0.79 -11.96
C PRO A 197 34.05 -1.14 -11.81
N ALA A 198 33.26 -0.22 -11.25
CA ALA A 198 31.82 -0.35 -11.28
C ALA A 198 31.34 -0.32 -12.74
N ILE A 199 30.42 -1.22 -13.07
CA ILE A 199 29.80 -1.30 -14.38
C ILE A 199 28.31 -1.10 -14.17
N ASP A 200 27.73 -0.25 -15.01
CA ASP A 200 26.29 -0.07 -15.08
C ASP A 200 25.65 -1.33 -15.67
N MET A 201 24.84 -1.99 -14.85
CA MET A 201 24.13 -3.20 -15.18
C MET A 201 22.64 -2.86 -15.31
N TYR A 202 22.12 -3.03 -16.52
CA TYR A 202 20.71 -3.02 -16.85
C TYR A 202 20.47 -4.05 -17.94
N ASP A 203 19.45 -4.88 -17.78
CA ASP A 203 18.96 -5.74 -18.85
C ASP A 203 17.46 -5.52 -19.09
N SER A 204 16.63 -5.87 -18.11
CA SER A 204 15.18 -5.88 -18.24
C SER A 204 14.49 -5.93 -16.87
N ASN A 205 13.16 -5.87 -16.86
CA ASN A 205 12.35 -6.28 -15.71
C ASN A 205 12.10 -7.79 -15.82
N ASP A 206 12.02 -8.46 -14.67
CA ASP A 206 11.78 -9.88 -14.63
C ASP A 206 10.33 -10.14 -15.07
N PRO A 207 10.09 -11.00 -16.07
CA PRO A 207 8.73 -11.19 -16.58
C PRO A 207 7.79 -11.87 -15.57
N SER A 208 8.32 -12.53 -14.54
CA SER A 208 7.56 -13.20 -13.48
C SER A 208 7.30 -12.31 -12.26
N THR A 209 8.14 -11.31 -12.02
CA THR A 209 8.05 -10.43 -10.83
C THR A 209 8.06 -8.94 -11.18
N GLY A 210 7.95 -8.58 -12.46
CA GLY A 210 7.92 -7.19 -12.92
C GLY A 210 6.63 -6.46 -12.58
N SER A 211 5.61 -7.18 -12.13
CA SER A 211 4.37 -6.62 -11.58
C SER A 211 3.80 -7.58 -10.54
N VAL A 212 3.21 -7.01 -9.49
CA VAL A 212 2.51 -7.72 -8.43
C VAL A 212 1.10 -7.14 -8.36
N ALA A 213 0.09 -8.00 -8.40
CA ALA A 213 -1.28 -7.56 -8.18
C ALA A 213 -1.40 -6.99 -6.77
N CYS A 214 -2.15 -5.90 -6.63
CA CYS A 214 -2.65 -5.49 -5.31
C CYS A 214 -3.39 -6.71 -4.71
N PRO A 215 -2.99 -7.21 -3.53
CA PRO A 215 -3.80 -8.21 -2.86
C PRO A 215 -5.14 -7.56 -2.50
N ILE A 216 -6.23 -8.25 -2.77
CA ILE A 216 -7.54 -7.88 -2.25
C ILE A 216 -7.54 -8.37 -0.80
N ILE A 217 -7.64 -7.45 0.15
CA ILE A 217 -8.10 -7.81 1.50
C ILE A 217 -9.61 -7.88 1.39
N ASP A 218 -10.15 -8.94 1.96
CA ASP A 218 -11.50 -9.46 1.78
C ASP A 218 -11.72 -10.27 3.06
N THR A 219 -12.07 -9.55 4.13
CA THR A 219 -12.03 -10.02 5.52
C THR A 219 -13.03 -11.15 5.73
N ASP A 220 -14.25 -11.00 5.23
CA ASP A 220 -15.32 -11.98 5.26
C ASP A 220 -15.25 -13.02 4.11
N GLY A 221 -14.55 -12.70 3.02
CA GLY A 221 -14.32 -13.61 1.90
C GLY A 221 -15.48 -13.72 0.92
N ASP A 222 -16.36 -12.73 0.83
CA ASP A 222 -17.50 -12.73 -0.10
C ASP A 222 -17.10 -12.41 -1.55
N GLY A 223 -15.90 -11.87 -1.75
CA GLY A 223 -15.32 -11.51 -3.04
C GLY A 223 -15.57 -10.07 -3.49
N VAL A 224 -16.18 -9.24 -2.65
CA VAL A 224 -15.95 -7.81 -2.57
C VAL A 224 -14.61 -7.65 -1.83
N GLY A 225 -14.31 -6.55 -1.19
CA GLY A 225 -13.01 -6.43 -0.55
C GLY A 225 -12.88 -5.09 0.09
N ASP A 226 -12.24 -5.08 1.24
CA ASP A 226 -12.49 -4.14 2.33
C ASP A 226 -12.46 -2.66 1.91
N ALA A 227 -11.64 -2.37 0.90
CA ALA A 227 -11.53 -1.06 0.26
C ALA A 227 -12.83 -0.46 -0.30
N THR A 228 -13.75 -1.34 -0.70
CA THR A 228 -14.97 -1.04 -1.46
C THR A 228 -16.17 -1.80 -0.94
N ASP A 229 -15.95 -2.63 0.08
CA ASP A 229 -17.00 -3.21 0.88
C ASP A 229 -17.72 -2.10 1.67
N LEU A 230 -18.95 -2.37 2.08
CA LEU A 230 -19.69 -1.52 3.00
C LEU A 230 -19.83 -2.15 4.39
N ASP A 231 -19.50 -3.44 4.50
CA ASP A 231 -19.66 -4.30 5.67
C ASP A 231 -18.56 -5.40 5.61
N ASP A 232 -17.34 -5.00 5.99
CA ASP A 232 -16.08 -5.73 5.84
C ASP A 232 -16.07 -7.15 6.48
N ASP A 233 -16.88 -7.40 7.51
CA ASP A 233 -17.02 -8.70 8.19
C ASP A 233 -18.40 -9.37 8.00
N ASN A 234 -19.36 -8.65 7.39
CA ASN A 234 -20.68 -9.13 7.03
C ASN A 234 -21.58 -9.52 8.22
N ASP A 235 -21.40 -8.86 9.35
CA ASP A 235 -22.26 -8.98 10.52
C ASP A 235 -23.63 -8.25 10.34
N GLY A 236 -23.75 -7.41 9.31
CA GLY A 236 -24.96 -6.68 8.94
C GLY A 236 -25.10 -5.28 9.57
N LEU A 237 -24.12 -4.84 10.34
CA LEU A 237 -23.78 -3.43 10.52
C LEU A 237 -23.04 -2.94 9.27
N THR A 238 -22.43 -1.77 9.31
CA THR A 238 -21.69 -1.24 8.15
C THR A 238 -20.46 -0.58 8.71
N ASP A 239 -19.34 -0.57 8.00
CA ASP A 239 -18.11 0.00 8.55
C ASP A 239 -18.32 1.42 9.09
N ALA A 240 -19.23 2.21 8.46
CA ALA A 240 -19.59 3.54 8.93
C ALA A 240 -20.27 3.59 10.31
N GLN A 241 -21.02 2.55 10.69
CA GLN A 241 -21.64 2.34 11.98
C GLN A 241 -20.61 1.90 13.04
N GLU A 242 -19.61 1.10 12.65
CA GLU A 242 -18.56 0.58 13.54
C GLU A 242 -17.30 1.46 13.61
N GLY A 243 -17.21 2.50 12.78
CA GLY A 243 -16.18 3.52 12.87
C GLY A 243 -15.08 3.46 11.81
N ASP A 244 -15.28 2.71 10.72
CA ASP A 244 -14.53 2.77 9.45
C ASP A 244 -13.04 2.50 9.69
N GLY A 245 -12.77 1.39 10.39
CA GLY A 245 -11.44 0.94 10.78
C GLY A 245 -10.71 1.81 11.83
N ALA A 246 -11.41 2.73 12.49
CA ALA A 246 -10.82 3.66 13.46
C ALA A 246 -11.06 3.30 14.94
N VAL A 247 -11.99 2.38 15.21
CA VAL A 247 -12.34 1.85 16.53
C VAL A 247 -11.86 0.40 16.62
N ASP A 248 -11.47 0.00 17.82
CA ASP A 248 -10.88 -1.31 18.21
C ASP A 248 -11.22 -1.43 19.70
N SER A 249 -12.43 -1.92 19.98
CA SER A 249 -13.10 -1.83 21.28
C SER A 249 -12.46 -2.74 22.32
N ASP A 250 -12.09 -3.96 21.96
CA ASP A 250 -11.35 -4.90 22.82
C ASP A 250 -9.82 -4.68 22.87
N GLY A 251 -9.27 -3.97 21.88
CA GLY A 251 -7.85 -3.65 21.78
C GLY A 251 -6.96 -4.80 21.30
N ASP A 252 -7.50 -5.80 20.59
CA ASP A 252 -6.73 -6.93 20.05
C ASP A 252 -5.95 -6.57 18.77
N GLY A 253 -6.34 -5.46 18.13
CA GLY A 253 -5.73 -4.91 16.92
C GLY A 253 -6.47 -5.23 15.62
N THR A 254 -7.62 -5.88 15.70
CA THR A 254 -8.65 -6.00 14.66
C THR A 254 -9.64 -4.85 14.88
N PRO A 255 -9.85 -3.95 13.91
CA PRO A 255 -10.85 -2.90 14.08
C PRO A 255 -12.25 -3.49 14.16
N ASP A 256 -13.16 -2.83 14.88
CA ASP A 256 -14.56 -3.26 15.06
C ASP A 256 -15.23 -3.64 13.73
N SER A 257 -15.04 -2.84 12.68
CA SER A 257 -15.56 -3.12 11.34
C SER A 257 -14.93 -4.33 10.64
N GLN A 258 -14.14 -5.15 11.31
CA GLN A 258 -13.49 -6.36 10.78
C GLN A 258 -13.58 -7.51 11.79
N ASP A 259 -14.38 -7.33 12.85
CA ASP A 259 -14.51 -8.21 13.99
C ASP A 259 -15.97 -8.57 14.24
N LEU A 260 -16.23 -9.85 14.49
CA LEU A 260 -17.60 -10.36 14.62
C LEU A 260 -18.13 -10.30 16.07
N ASP A 261 -17.27 -9.88 17.01
CA ASP A 261 -17.47 -9.78 18.46
C ASP A 261 -16.52 -8.65 18.95
N SER A 262 -16.87 -7.39 18.65
CA SER A 262 -15.99 -6.21 18.72
C SER A 262 -15.45 -5.92 20.13
N ASP A 263 -16.15 -6.35 21.17
CA ASP A 263 -15.72 -6.21 22.57
C ASP A 263 -15.28 -7.53 23.23
N ASP A 264 -15.27 -8.62 22.46
CA ASP A 264 -14.73 -9.94 22.76
C ASP A 264 -15.38 -10.59 24.01
N ASP A 265 -16.67 -10.31 24.21
CA ASP A 265 -17.43 -10.71 25.40
C ASP A 265 -18.19 -12.04 25.24
N GLY A 266 -18.31 -12.50 24.00
CA GLY A 266 -18.90 -13.77 23.61
C GLY A 266 -20.35 -13.71 23.13
N GLU A 267 -20.94 -12.53 22.94
CA GLU A 267 -22.11 -12.28 22.09
C GLU A 267 -21.66 -11.59 20.79
N ASN A 268 -22.18 -12.00 19.63
CA ASN A 268 -21.72 -11.43 18.36
C ASN A 268 -22.44 -10.10 18.07
N ASP A 269 -21.76 -9.14 17.45
CA ASP A 269 -22.25 -7.79 17.11
C ASP A 269 -23.61 -7.82 16.38
N VAL A 270 -23.76 -8.73 15.41
CA VAL A 270 -25.02 -8.97 14.69
C VAL A 270 -26.21 -9.24 15.62
N ILE A 271 -26.00 -9.92 16.75
CA ILE A 271 -27.05 -10.25 17.72
C ILE A 271 -27.38 -9.03 18.58
N GLU A 272 -26.37 -8.29 19.02
CA GLU A 272 -26.49 -7.11 19.87
C GLU A 272 -27.15 -5.94 19.12
N ALA A 273 -26.85 -5.81 17.83
CA ALA A 273 -27.56 -4.93 16.89
C ALA A 273 -29.00 -5.37 16.59
N GLY A 274 -29.46 -6.51 17.15
CA GLY A 274 -30.80 -7.05 16.99
C GLY A 274 -31.03 -7.77 15.65
N GLY A 275 -29.96 -8.15 14.97
CA GLY A 275 -29.94 -8.96 13.76
C GLY A 275 -30.29 -10.42 14.01
N SER A 276 -30.01 -11.26 13.01
CA SER A 276 -30.38 -12.67 13.03
C SER A 276 -29.23 -13.52 12.55
N ASP A 277 -28.58 -14.23 13.47
CA ASP A 277 -27.56 -15.24 13.19
C ASP A 277 -27.97 -16.62 13.78
N PRO A 278 -28.74 -17.44 13.05
CA PRO A 278 -29.19 -18.75 13.51
C PRO A 278 -28.14 -19.87 13.50
N ASP A 279 -27.00 -19.70 12.84
CA ASP A 279 -25.84 -20.63 12.84
C ASP A 279 -24.75 -20.26 13.84
N ASN A 280 -24.84 -19.07 14.45
CA ASN A 280 -23.93 -18.56 15.47
C ASN A 280 -22.49 -18.46 14.94
N ASP A 281 -22.32 -17.95 13.73
CA ASP A 281 -21.01 -17.72 13.11
C ASP A 281 -20.61 -16.25 13.01
N GLY A 282 -21.42 -15.32 13.53
CA GLY A 282 -21.16 -13.87 13.56
C GLY A 282 -21.72 -13.14 12.36
N VAL A 283 -22.02 -13.84 11.28
CA VAL A 283 -22.46 -13.25 10.02
C VAL A 283 -23.98 -13.17 9.96
N ILE A 284 -24.51 -12.13 9.32
CA ILE A 284 -25.96 -11.97 9.20
C ILE A 284 -26.61 -13.07 8.36
N GLY A 285 -27.67 -13.66 8.92
CA GLY A 285 -28.49 -14.64 8.24
C GLY A 285 -27.97 -16.05 8.44
N THR A 286 -27.92 -16.86 7.37
CA THR A 286 -27.42 -18.23 7.47
C THR A 286 -26.63 -18.62 6.22
N GLY A 287 -25.40 -19.09 6.40
CA GLY A 287 -24.50 -19.38 5.29
C GLY A 287 -24.14 -18.14 4.46
N PRO A 288 -23.72 -18.29 3.20
CA PRO A 288 -23.22 -17.15 2.41
C PRO A 288 -24.28 -16.05 2.24
N ILE A 289 -23.84 -14.80 2.38
CA ILE A 289 -24.68 -13.64 2.15
C ILE A 289 -25.18 -13.57 0.70
N THR A 290 -26.35 -12.96 0.53
CA THR A 290 -26.85 -12.60 -0.80
C THR A 290 -26.67 -11.10 -0.94
N ASP A 291 -25.83 -10.72 -1.89
CA ASP A 291 -25.60 -9.34 -2.30
C ASP A 291 -25.92 -9.24 -3.81
N THR A 292 -26.98 -8.52 -4.13
CA THR A 292 -27.53 -8.44 -5.48
C THR A 292 -26.79 -7.44 -6.37
N ASP A 293 -26.27 -6.36 -5.81
CA ASP A 293 -25.65 -5.28 -6.56
C ASP A 293 -24.12 -5.21 -6.46
N GLY A 294 -23.53 -5.98 -5.56
CA GLY A 294 -22.10 -6.26 -5.46
C GLY A 294 -21.32 -5.22 -4.68
N ASP A 295 -21.95 -4.55 -3.71
CA ASP A 295 -21.32 -3.53 -2.87
C ASP A 295 -20.89 -4.04 -1.48
N GLY A 296 -21.09 -5.33 -1.21
CA GLY A 296 -20.63 -6.02 -0.01
C GLY A 296 -21.64 -6.06 1.13
N LEU A 297 -22.69 -5.23 1.09
CA LEU A 297 -23.76 -5.25 2.09
C LEU A 297 -24.83 -6.30 1.77
N ALA A 298 -25.19 -7.13 2.75
CA ALA A 298 -26.22 -8.14 2.54
C ALA A 298 -27.61 -7.55 2.18
N ASP A 299 -28.30 -8.13 1.18
CA ASP A 299 -29.66 -7.77 0.72
C ASP A 299 -30.69 -7.64 1.88
N ALA A 300 -30.46 -8.34 2.99
CA ALA A 300 -31.34 -8.33 4.15
C ALA A 300 -31.33 -6.99 4.90
N VAL A 301 -30.21 -6.28 4.86
CA VAL A 301 -29.96 -5.00 5.53
C VAL A 301 -29.75 -3.85 4.56
N ASP A 302 -29.47 -4.12 3.29
CA ASP A 302 -29.34 -3.09 2.26
C ASP A 302 -30.70 -2.47 1.84
N THR A 303 -30.77 -1.14 1.78
CA THR A 303 -31.98 -0.42 1.39
C THR A 303 -32.21 -0.35 -0.12
N ASP A 304 -31.16 -0.48 -0.93
CA ASP A 304 -31.22 -0.42 -2.40
C ASP A 304 -31.86 -1.68 -2.96
N ASP A 305 -31.57 -2.81 -2.31
CA ASP A 305 -32.05 -4.15 -2.64
C ASP A 305 -33.25 -4.61 -1.77
N GLY A 306 -33.75 -3.72 -0.92
CA GLY A 306 -35.07 -3.82 -0.29
C GLY A 306 -35.10 -4.50 1.08
N GLY A 307 -33.94 -4.65 1.69
CA GLY A 307 -33.70 -4.96 3.08
C GLY A 307 -34.06 -3.82 4.04
N SER A 308 -33.62 -3.97 5.28
CA SER A 308 -33.84 -3.01 6.37
C SER A 308 -32.60 -2.96 7.25
N PRO A 309 -31.87 -1.83 7.29
CA PRO A 309 -30.62 -1.73 8.04
C PRO A 309 -30.80 -2.09 9.50
N LEU A 310 -29.79 -2.74 10.08
CA LEU A 310 -29.64 -2.79 11.52
C LEU A 310 -29.33 -1.39 12.05
N THR A 311 -29.73 -1.13 13.28
CA THR A 311 -29.42 0.11 13.97
C THR A 311 -28.72 -0.27 15.26
N PRO A 312 -27.49 0.24 15.52
CA PRO A 312 -26.77 0.04 16.75
C PRO A 312 -27.72 0.19 17.94
N THR A 313 -27.83 -0.88 18.73
CA THR A 313 -28.54 -0.83 20.01
C THR A 313 -27.66 -0.07 21.00
N ASP A 314 -28.30 0.69 21.87
CA ASP A 314 -27.68 1.46 22.95
C ASP A 314 -28.68 1.31 24.11
N THR A 315 -28.42 0.30 24.94
CA THR A 315 -29.37 -0.25 25.90
C THR A 315 -29.56 0.66 27.11
N ASP A 316 -28.51 1.36 27.52
CA ASP A 316 -28.47 2.22 28.70
C ASP A 316 -28.61 3.72 28.37
N GLY A 317 -28.39 4.11 27.11
CA GLY A 317 -28.57 5.45 26.58
C GLY A 317 -27.38 6.38 26.78
N ASP A 318 -26.18 5.84 26.96
CA ASP A 318 -24.95 6.59 27.22
C ASP A 318 -24.34 7.15 25.91
N GLY A 319 -24.61 6.49 24.78
CA GLY A 319 -24.21 6.85 23.43
C GLY A 319 -23.08 6.02 22.82
N ALA A 320 -22.52 5.05 23.54
CA ALA A 320 -21.86 3.88 23.00
C ALA A 320 -22.91 2.83 22.58
N PRO A 321 -22.67 2.07 21.51
CA PRO A 321 -23.50 0.93 21.17
C PRO A 321 -23.16 -0.32 21.97
N ASP A 322 -24.18 -1.17 22.18
CA ASP A 322 -24.05 -2.46 22.87
C ASP A 322 -22.89 -3.32 22.31
N PHE A 323 -22.72 -3.39 20.98
CA PHE A 323 -21.63 -4.18 20.36
C PHE A 323 -20.21 -3.68 20.68
N GLN A 324 -20.07 -2.52 21.34
CA GLN A 324 -18.78 -1.96 21.78
C GLN A 324 -18.63 -2.02 23.32
N GLU A 325 -19.59 -2.62 24.02
CA GLU A 325 -19.73 -2.54 25.47
C GLU A 325 -20.03 -3.89 26.11
N SER A 326 -19.04 -4.39 26.86
CA SER A 326 -19.09 -5.75 27.35
C SER A 326 -20.25 -6.04 28.32
N ILE A 327 -20.93 -7.16 28.09
CA ILE A 327 -21.93 -7.78 28.96
C ILE A 327 -21.31 -8.48 30.18
N ILE A 328 -19.98 -8.67 30.21
CA ILE A 328 -19.26 -9.39 31.27
C ILE A 328 -18.28 -8.53 32.06
N GLU A 329 -17.75 -7.46 31.48
CA GLU A 329 -16.92 -6.49 32.22
C GLU A 329 -17.80 -5.58 33.09
N ASP A 330 -17.15 -4.97 34.09
CA ASP A 330 -17.76 -4.07 35.09
C ASP A 330 -16.61 -3.15 35.50
N ALA A 331 -16.36 -2.16 34.64
CA ALA A 331 -15.12 -1.40 34.59
C ALA A 331 -14.87 -0.61 35.88
N ASP A 332 -15.92 -0.17 36.58
CA ASP A 332 -15.84 0.58 37.83
C ASP A 332 -16.14 -0.26 39.10
N SER A 333 -16.60 -1.50 38.92
CA SER A 333 -16.93 -2.47 39.96
C SER A 333 -18.13 -2.07 40.84
N ASP A 334 -19.12 -1.36 40.30
CA ASP A 334 -20.36 -1.02 40.97
C ASP A 334 -21.38 -2.19 41.00
N GLY A 335 -21.20 -3.17 40.11
CA GLY A 335 -22.00 -4.37 39.96
C GLY A 335 -23.06 -4.34 38.85
N VAL A 336 -22.98 -3.38 37.94
CA VAL A 336 -23.67 -3.31 36.65
C VAL A 336 -22.64 -3.57 35.54
N PRO A 337 -22.89 -4.46 34.57
CA PRO A 337 -22.00 -4.61 33.42
C PRO A 337 -22.02 -3.37 32.53
N ASP A 338 -20.94 -3.16 31.79
CA ASP A 338 -20.72 -1.97 30.95
C ASP A 338 -21.90 -1.75 29.99
N GLU A 339 -22.39 -2.79 29.28
CA GLU A 339 -23.59 -2.75 28.40
C GLU A 339 -24.88 -2.13 29.03
N LEU A 340 -24.95 -2.12 30.37
CA LEU A 340 -26.11 -1.68 31.16
C LEU A 340 -25.81 -0.45 32.04
N ASP A 341 -24.61 0.12 31.97
CA ASP A 341 -24.13 1.16 32.87
C ASP A 341 -23.78 2.49 32.18
N ALA A 342 -24.75 3.40 32.17
CA ALA A 342 -24.59 4.69 31.48
C ALA A 342 -23.51 5.63 32.06
N ASP A 343 -22.81 5.21 33.10
CA ASP A 343 -21.65 5.87 33.67
C ASP A 343 -20.44 4.90 33.81
N ASP A 344 -20.18 3.97 32.87
CA ASP A 344 -19.06 2.98 32.71
C ASP A 344 -17.83 3.05 33.64
N ALA A 345 -17.37 4.26 33.94
CA ALA A 345 -16.15 4.55 34.70
C ALA A 345 -16.37 5.37 36.00
N ASP A 346 -17.61 5.64 36.45
CA ASP A 346 -17.94 6.43 37.66
C ASP A 346 -18.88 5.69 38.65
N PRO A 347 -18.37 5.26 39.84
CA PRO A 347 -19.03 4.30 40.75
C PRO A 347 -20.08 4.84 41.74
#